data_AF-A0A9R0W829-F1
#
_entry.id   AF-A0A9R0W829-F1
#
_cell.length_a   1.000
_cell.length_b   1.000
_cell.length_c   1.000
_cell.angle_alpha   90.00
_cell.angle_beta   90.00
_cell.angle_gamma   90.00
#
_symmetry.space_group_name_H-M   'P 1'
#
loop_
_entity.id
_entity.type
_entity.pdbx_description
1 polymer ?
#
loop_
_entity_poly.entity_id
_entity_poly.type
_entity_poly.pdbx_seq_one_letter_code
_entity_poly.pdbx_strand_id
1 'polypeptide(L)'
;MPAKLLRTPTARRRHHLPVLHLVAVLLLVPLSRPASASASTVVTHLPGFDGPLPFYLETGYVGVEEETGAELFYYFAKSERSPGTDPVILWLTGGPRCSGFSGFAFEVGPVKYVRAPYTGVLPRLVQNPLSWTKMASIIFLDSPVCSGFSYARDPKGCDVGDYSSSLQVQRFLNKWFTHHPQYLSNPFYLGGDSYAGKVIPLIATYMSQGNFLFLRQVVQRKLEKQTHFFKFLPSHQALFQFASTMLQELKKGTSLSLISRQAIL
;
A
#
# COMPACT_ATOMS: atom_id res chain seq x y z
N MET A 1 11.85 7.50 99.58
CA MET A 1 12.60 8.54 98.83
C MET A 1 13.33 7.87 97.66
N PRO A 2 13.53 8.56 96.51
CA PRO A 2 13.36 7.97 95.17
C PRO A 2 14.64 7.43 94.53
N ALA A 3 14.49 6.48 93.61
CA ALA A 3 15.52 6.06 92.67
C ALA A 3 15.38 6.85 91.35
N LYS A 4 16.44 7.55 90.96
CA LYS A 4 16.66 8.08 89.60
C LYS A 4 17.16 6.95 88.71
N LEU A 5 16.68 6.85 87.48
CA LEU A 5 17.39 6.09 86.44
C LEU A 5 17.43 6.81 85.08
N LEU A 6 18.57 6.60 84.44
CA LEU A 6 19.19 7.32 83.33
C LEU A 6 18.41 7.26 82.01
N ARG A 7 18.60 8.32 81.20
CA ARG A 7 18.36 8.34 79.76
C ARG A 7 19.48 7.62 79.00
N THR A 8 19.11 6.88 77.96
CA THR A 8 19.99 6.52 76.82
C THR A 8 19.30 6.86 75.49
N PRO A 9 20.06 7.11 74.39
CA PRO A 9 19.55 7.77 73.18
C PRO A 9 19.10 6.78 72.10
N THR A 10 18.02 7.12 71.40
CA THR A 10 17.43 6.37 70.28
C THR A 10 18.27 6.48 69.00
N ALA A 11 18.63 5.34 68.43
CA ALA A 11 19.29 5.23 67.12
C ALA A 11 18.32 5.51 65.96
N ARG A 12 18.72 6.39 65.05
CA ARG A 12 17.96 6.78 63.84
C ARG A 12 18.32 5.85 62.68
N ARG A 13 17.42 4.95 62.29
CA ARG A 13 17.54 4.10 61.09
C ARG A 13 17.27 4.96 59.85
N ARG A 14 18.25 5.11 58.94
CA ARG A 14 18.06 5.75 57.62
C ARG A 14 17.54 4.70 56.63
N HIS A 15 16.37 4.92 56.05
CA HIS A 15 15.83 4.13 54.96
C HIS A 15 16.37 4.66 53.62
N HIS A 16 17.34 3.96 53.03
CA HIS A 16 17.90 4.24 51.68
C HIS A 16 17.33 3.27 50.64
N LEU A 17 16.00 3.20 50.47
CA LEU A 17 15.37 2.21 49.58
C LEU A 17 14.11 2.71 48.82
N PRO A 18 14.19 3.79 48.01
CA PRO A 18 13.25 3.88 46.88
C PRO A 18 13.90 4.15 45.51
N VAL A 19 15.19 4.49 45.45
CA VAL A 19 15.81 4.92 44.19
C VAL A 19 16.19 3.72 43.29
N LEU A 20 16.57 2.58 43.88
CA LEU A 20 17.05 1.42 43.11
C LEU A 20 15.93 0.73 42.31
N HIS A 21 14.69 0.73 42.82
CA HIS A 21 13.55 0.14 42.10
C HIS A 21 13.08 0.98 40.91
N LEU A 22 13.24 2.31 40.97
CA LEU A 22 12.84 3.19 39.87
C LEU A 22 13.74 2.99 38.63
N VAL A 23 15.04 2.72 38.85
CA VAL A 23 16.01 2.46 37.78
C VAL A 23 15.76 1.09 37.11
N ALA A 24 15.38 0.08 37.89
CA ALA A 24 15.07 -1.25 37.37
C ALA A 24 13.81 -1.28 36.49
N VAL A 25 12.80 -0.45 36.79
CA VAL A 25 11.58 -0.33 35.97
C VAL A 25 11.86 0.42 34.66
N LEU A 26 12.79 1.39 34.65
CA LEU A 26 13.20 2.08 33.42
C LEU A 26 13.97 1.17 32.43
N LEU A 27 14.61 0.10 32.93
CA LEU A 27 15.35 -0.88 32.13
C LEU A 27 14.47 -2.01 31.56
N LEU A 28 13.20 -2.09 31.96
CA LEU A 28 12.22 -3.08 31.50
C LEU A 28 11.21 -2.54 30.50
N VAL A 29 11.36 -1.29 30.05
CA VAL A 29 10.61 -0.81 28.88
C VAL A 29 11.19 -1.54 27.68
N PRO A 30 10.46 -2.48 27.02
CA PRO A 30 10.94 -3.03 25.78
C PRO A 30 11.16 -1.85 24.84
N LEU A 31 12.38 -1.71 24.33
CA LEU A 31 12.69 -0.76 23.28
C LEU A 31 11.83 -1.18 22.09
N SER A 32 10.63 -0.62 21.99
CA SER A 32 9.76 -0.79 20.84
C SER A 32 10.57 -0.28 19.66
N ARG A 33 11.08 -1.22 18.85
CA ARG A 33 11.67 -0.90 17.55
C ARG A 33 10.62 -0.03 16.86
N PRO A 34 10.95 1.22 16.46
CA PRO A 34 10.02 1.99 15.68
C PRO A 34 9.66 1.10 14.48
N ALA A 35 8.36 0.86 14.29
CA ALA A 35 7.86 0.20 13.11
C ALA A 35 8.56 0.85 11.92
N SER A 36 9.23 0.04 11.09
CA SER A 36 10.05 0.50 9.97
C SER A 36 9.34 1.66 9.29
N ALA A 37 9.85 2.88 9.47
CA ALA A 37 9.20 4.07 8.95
C ALA A 37 9.13 3.88 7.43
N SER A 38 7.92 3.93 6.86
CA SER A 38 7.78 3.87 5.41
C SER A 38 8.52 5.06 4.84
N ALA A 39 9.62 4.78 4.14
CA ALA A 39 10.40 5.80 3.48
C ALA A 39 9.74 6.11 2.15
N SER A 40 9.12 7.28 2.05
CA SER A 40 8.67 7.84 0.78
C SER A 40 9.55 9.03 0.39
N THR A 41 9.70 9.24 -0.91
CA THR A 41 10.51 10.31 -1.51
C THR A 41 9.71 10.96 -2.62
N VAL A 42 9.62 12.29 -2.59
CA VAL A 42 9.04 13.06 -3.69
C VAL A 42 10.06 13.17 -4.81
N VAL A 43 9.66 12.75 -6.00
CA VAL A 43 10.49 12.76 -7.21
C VAL A 43 10.15 14.01 -8.01
N THR A 44 11.13 14.89 -8.18
CA THR A 44 10.97 16.13 -8.97
C THR A 44 11.54 16.02 -10.38
N HIS A 45 12.38 15.02 -10.65
CA HIS A 45 13.04 14.78 -11.93
C HIS A 45 13.12 13.28 -12.20
N LEU A 46 12.88 12.88 -13.45
CA LEU A 46 13.07 11.50 -13.90
C LEU A 46 14.15 11.44 -14.99
N PRO A 47 15.04 10.44 -14.95
CA PRO A 47 15.93 10.17 -16.07
C PRO A 47 15.11 10.04 -17.37
N GLY A 48 15.54 10.77 -18.41
CA GLY A 48 14.90 10.75 -19.72
C GLY A 48 13.73 11.71 -19.88
N PHE A 49 13.29 12.38 -18.81
CA PHE A 49 12.30 13.46 -18.88
C PHE A 49 13.02 14.82 -18.91
N ASP A 50 12.64 15.68 -19.86
CA ASP A 50 13.27 16.99 -20.01
C ASP A 50 12.72 17.98 -18.95
N GLY A 51 13.57 18.37 -18.00
CA GLY A 51 13.23 19.33 -16.95
C GLY A 51 12.49 18.75 -15.73
N PRO A 52 11.95 19.60 -14.84
CA PRO A 52 11.18 19.15 -13.69
C PRO A 52 9.84 18.53 -14.11
N LEU A 53 9.36 17.55 -13.34
CA LEU A 53 8.07 16.92 -13.59
C LEU A 53 6.94 17.93 -13.39
N PRO A 54 5.99 18.06 -14.35
CA PRO A 54 4.85 18.97 -14.22
C PRO A 54 3.71 18.37 -13.37
N PHE A 55 3.95 17.25 -12.69
CA PHE A 55 3.00 16.54 -11.84
C PHE A 55 3.71 16.04 -10.58
N TYR A 56 2.93 15.80 -9.51
CA TYR A 56 3.48 15.24 -8.27
C TYR A 56 3.68 13.73 -8.44
N LEU A 57 4.91 13.29 -8.21
CA LEU A 57 5.30 11.90 -8.13
C LEU A 57 5.97 11.64 -6.78
N GLU A 58 5.54 10.59 -6.12
CA GLU A 58 6.18 10.07 -4.93
C GLU A 58 6.48 8.59 -5.13
N THR A 59 7.63 8.14 -4.65
CA THR A 59 7.96 6.71 -4.61
C THR A 59 8.29 6.29 -3.19
N GLY A 60 8.13 5.01 -2.88
CA GLY A 60 8.46 4.54 -1.54
C GLY A 60 8.30 3.05 -1.36
N TYR A 61 8.71 2.59 -0.17
CA TYR A 61 8.61 1.20 0.24
C TYR A 61 7.65 1.05 1.41
N VAL A 62 6.88 -0.04 1.38
CA VAL A 62 6.02 -0.45 2.49
C VAL A 62 6.29 -1.93 2.80
N GLY A 63 6.71 -2.20 4.03
CA GLY A 63 6.91 -3.57 4.50
C GLY A 63 5.59 -4.34 4.61
N VAL A 64 5.52 -5.53 4.01
CA VAL A 64 4.32 -6.37 3.94
C VAL A 64 4.46 -7.72 4.63
N GLU A 65 5.69 -8.11 4.98
CA GLU A 65 6.02 -9.31 5.74
C GLU A 65 7.31 -9.10 6.53
N GLU A 66 7.29 -9.31 7.84
CA GLU A 66 8.43 -9.02 8.70
C GLU A 66 9.43 -10.17 8.68
N GLU A 67 8.93 -11.40 8.64
CA GLU A 67 9.70 -12.64 8.71
C GLU A 67 10.70 -12.76 7.56
N THR A 68 10.27 -12.44 6.35
CA THR A 68 11.11 -12.46 5.14
C THR A 68 11.73 -11.10 4.82
N GLY A 69 11.34 -10.05 5.57
CA GLY A 69 11.70 -8.67 5.29
C GLY A 69 11.19 -8.19 3.92
N ALA A 70 10.00 -8.63 3.51
CA ALA A 70 9.41 -8.26 2.23
C ALA A 70 8.84 -6.84 2.24
N GLU A 71 9.21 -6.04 1.24
CA GLU A 71 8.74 -4.68 1.03
C GLU A 71 8.24 -4.50 -0.42
N LEU A 72 7.07 -3.88 -0.56
CA LEU A 72 6.54 -3.50 -1.88
C LEU A 72 6.90 -2.05 -2.19
N PHE A 73 7.39 -1.83 -3.41
CA PHE A 73 7.69 -0.53 -3.97
C PHE A 73 6.49 0.03 -4.73
N TYR A 74 6.25 1.33 -4.59
CA TYR A 74 5.17 2.01 -5.31
C TYR A 74 5.64 3.29 -5.98
N TYR A 75 4.91 3.66 -7.04
CA TYR A 75 4.90 4.99 -7.63
C TYR A 75 3.52 5.58 -7.41
N PHE A 76 3.43 6.72 -6.74
CA PHE A 76 2.20 7.43 -6.49
C PHE A 76 2.18 8.73 -7.28
N ALA A 77 1.33 8.78 -8.31
CA ALA A 77 1.06 9.99 -9.08
C ALA A 77 -0.23 10.64 -8.58
N LYS A 78 -0.15 11.89 -8.12
CA LYS A 78 -1.30 12.62 -7.58
C LYS A 78 -2.23 13.09 -8.69
N SER A 79 -3.53 13.16 -8.42
CA SER A 79 -4.46 13.79 -9.37
C SER A 79 -4.04 15.23 -9.66
N GLU A 80 -4.00 15.59 -10.93
CA GLU A 80 -3.67 16.93 -11.41
C GLU A 80 -4.86 17.91 -11.30
N ARG A 81 -6.08 17.39 -11.09
CA ARG A 81 -7.30 18.21 -10.97
C ARG A 81 -7.64 18.57 -9.53
N SER A 82 -8.04 17.61 -8.71
CA SER A 82 -8.50 17.86 -7.33
C SER A 82 -8.18 16.66 -6.44
N PRO A 83 -6.90 16.48 -6.05
CA PRO A 83 -6.45 15.27 -5.38
C PRO A 83 -7.06 15.02 -3.99
N GLY A 84 -7.60 16.03 -3.31
CA GLY A 84 -8.34 15.83 -2.06
C GLY A 84 -9.72 15.19 -2.22
N THR A 85 -10.26 15.16 -3.44
CA THR A 85 -11.63 14.67 -3.72
C THR A 85 -11.67 13.63 -4.83
N ASP A 86 -10.74 13.70 -5.78
CA ASP A 86 -10.63 12.79 -6.91
C ASP A 86 -10.31 11.37 -6.42
N PRO A 87 -10.73 10.34 -7.17
CA PRO A 87 -10.47 8.96 -6.78
C PRO A 87 -8.99 8.63 -6.57
N VAL A 88 -8.72 7.65 -5.71
CA VAL A 88 -7.43 6.96 -5.63
C VAL A 88 -7.58 5.59 -6.29
N ILE A 89 -6.69 5.23 -7.20
CA ILE A 89 -6.71 3.94 -7.89
C ILE A 89 -5.43 3.18 -7.52
N LEU A 90 -5.55 1.94 -7.04
CA LEU A 90 -4.43 1.00 -7.10
C LEU A 90 -4.40 0.38 -8.49
N TRP A 91 -3.29 0.52 -9.22
CA TRP A 91 -3.06 -0.11 -10.52
C TRP A 91 -2.02 -1.23 -10.39
N LEU A 92 -2.41 -2.44 -10.79
CA LEU A 92 -1.54 -3.62 -10.84
C LEU A 92 -1.31 -4.01 -12.29
N THR A 93 -0.04 -4.06 -12.71
CA THR A 93 0.30 -4.63 -14.01
C THR A 93 0.34 -6.15 -13.93
N GLY A 94 -0.16 -6.85 -14.96
CA GLY A 94 -0.19 -8.31 -15.02
C GLY A 94 1.18 -8.98 -15.26
N GLY A 95 1.22 -10.03 -16.09
CA GLY A 95 2.41 -10.86 -16.30
C GLY A 95 2.16 -12.33 -16.00
N PRO A 96 2.50 -12.86 -14.81
CA PRO A 96 2.73 -12.19 -13.50
C PRO A 96 4.11 -11.53 -13.32
N ARG A 97 4.27 -10.70 -12.28
CA ARG A 97 5.51 -10.02 -11.86
C ARG A 97 6.01 -8.86 -12.74
N CYS A 98 5.19 -8.34 -13.66
CA CYS A 98 5.56 -7.10 -14.33
C CYS A 98 5.53 -5.93 -13.36
N SER A 99 6.46 -4.99 -13.53
CA SER A 99 6.50 -3.77 -12.72
C SER A 99 5.28 -2.89 -13.00
N GLY A 100 4.75 -2.24 -11.96
CA GLY A 100 3.75 -1.19 -12.08
C GLY A 100 4.26 0.02 -12.87
N PHE A 101 5.58 0.14 -13.07
CA PHE A 101 6.14 1.14 -13.98
C PHE A 101 5.62 1.01 -15.42
N SER A 102 5.21 -0.20 -15.84
CA SER A 102 4.55 -0.40 -17.12
C SER A 102 3.24 0.40 -17.21
N GLY A 103 2.40 0.30 -16.18
CA GLY A 103 1.20 1.14 -16.08
C GLY A 103 1.51 2.64 -16.04
N PHE A 104 2.61 3.00 -15.38
CA PHE A 104 3.06 4.39 -15.25
C PHE A 104 3.53 5.02 -16.58
N ALA A 105 4.21 4.26 -17.44
CA ALA A 105 4.88 4.80 -18.64
C ALA A 105 4.36 4.27 -19.99
N PHE A 106 3.57 3.20 -20.03
CA PHE A 106 3.02 2.63 -21.27
C PHE A 106 1.50 2.68 -21.35
N GLU A 107 0.80 2.76 -20.21
CA GLU A 107 -0.66 2.64 -20.16
C GLU A 107 -1.33 3.95 -19.73
N VAL A 108 -1.66 4.07 -18.44
CA VAL A 108 -2.57 5.09 -17.91
C VAL A 108 -1.84 6.22 -17.18
N GLY A 109 -0.54 6.08 -16.91
CA GLY A 109 0.24 7.02 -16.13
C GLY A 109 0.64 8.32 -16.84
N PRO A 110 1.30 9.24 -16.11
CA PRO A 110 1.47 10.64 -16.48
C PRO A 110 2.57 10.88 -17.50
N VAL A 111 3.35 9.86 -17.84
CA VAL A 111 4.42 9.92 -18.84
C VAL A 111 4.24 8.83 -19.89
N LYS A 112 4.91 9.01 -21.01
CA LYS A 112 5.07 7.98 -22.04
C LYS A 112 6.43 8.06 -22.68
N TYR A 113 6.91 6.93 -23.19
CA TYR A 113 8.11 6.91 -24.02
C TYR A 113 7.89 7.64 -25.34
N VAL A 114 8.91 8.37 -25.76
CA VAL A 114 9.03 8.82 -27.15
C VAL A 114 9.31 7.59 -28.01
N ARG A 115 8.44 7.31 -28.99
CA ARG A 115 8.64 6.20 -29.93
C ARG A 115 9.78 6.52 -30.88
N ALA A 116 10.96 5.98 -30.60
CA ALA A 116 12.14 6.06 -31.44
C ALA A 116 12.90 4.72 -31.36
N PRO A 117 13.69 4.36 -32.40
CA PRO A 117 14.60 3.22 -32.31
C PRO A 117 15.54 3.35 -31.12
N TYR A 118 15.85 2.23 -30.45
CA TYR A 118 16.79 2.24 -29.33
C TYR A 118 18.21 2.47 -29.85
N THR A 119 18.79 3.61 -29.47
CA THR A 119 20.14 4.02 -29.92
C THR A 119 21.22 3.74 -28.88
N GLY A 120 20.94 2.93 -27.85
CA GLY A 120 21.88 2.65 -26.75
C GLY A 120 21.95 3.75 -25.67
N VAL A 121 21.17 4.82 -25.82
CA VAL A 121 21.04 5.88 -24.80
C VAL A 121 19.74 5.70 -24.02
N LEU A 122 19.65 6.41 -22.89
CA LEU A 122 18.45 6.38 -22.05
C LEU A 122 17.20 6.77 -22.88
N PRO A 123 16.12 5.97 -22.83
CA PRO A 123 14.90 6.32 -23.55
C PRO A 123 14.32 7.65 -23.06
N ARG A 124 13.82 8.45 -23.98
CA ARG A 124 13.22 9.74 -23.65
C ARG A 124 11.76 9.55 -23.21
N LEU A 125 11.38 10.24 -22.16
CA LEU A 125 10.03 10.33 -21.60
C LEU A 125 9.45 11.71 -21.89
N VAL A 126 8.16 11.74 -22.20
CA VAL A 126 7.38 12.97 -22.35
C VAL A 126 6.08 12.86 -21.58
N GLN A 127 5.46 13.98 -21.25
CA GLN A 127 4.17 13.97 -20.57
C GLN A 127 3.11 13.25 -21.42
N ASN A 128 2.26 12.46 -20.76
CA ASN A 128 1.11 11.83 -21.37
C ASN A 128 -0.14 12.73 -21.20
N PRO A 129 -0.61 13.42 -22.26
CA PRO A 129 -1.78 14.29 -22.15
C PRO A 129 -3.09 13.53 -21.89
N LEU A 130 -3.12 12.22 -22.17
CA LEU A 130 -4.28 11.35 -21.98
C LEU A 130 -4.20 10.52 -20.69
N SER A 131 -3.31 10.90 -19.77
CA SER A 131 -3.16 10.18 -18.52
C SER A 131 -4.43 10.22 -17.68
N TRP A 132 -4.71 9.12 -16.98
CA TRP A 132 -5.77 9.08 -15.99
C TRP A 132 -5.43 9.93 -14.75
N THR A 133 -4.17 10.31 -14.55
CA THR A 133 -3.77 11.24 -13.48
C THR A 133 -4.38 12.63 -13.64
N LYS A 134 -4.93 12.95 -14.82
CA LYS A 134 -5.73 14.16 -15.03
C LYS A 134 -6.99 14.21 -14.16
N MET A 135 -7.47 13.08 -13.64
CA MET A 135 -8.72 13.01 -12.87
C MET A 135 -8.72 12.02 -11.70
N ALA A 136 -7.59 11.36 -11.42
CA ALA A 136 -7.45 10.42 -10.32
C ALA A 136 -6.00 10.44 -9.79
N SER A 137 -5.82 10.13 -8.51
CA SER A 137 -4.50 9.78 -8.01
C SER A 137 -4.29 8.28 -8.19
N ILE A 138 -3.12 7.84 -8.61
CA ILE A 138 -2.87 6.43 -8.96
C ILE A 138 -1.63 5.93 -8.22
N ILE A 139 -1.79 4.79 -7.55
CA ILE A 139 -0.72 4.00 -6.94
C ILE A 139 -0.39 2.88 -7.92
N PHE A 140 0.73 3.00 -8.63
CA PHE A 140 1.30 1.92 -9.42
C PHE A 140 2.17 1.08 -8.51
N LEU A 141 1.80 -0.19 -8.32
CA LEU A 141 2.45 -1.05 -7.34
C LEU A 141 3.26 -2.15 -8.04
N ASP A 142 4.51 -2.29 -7.63
CA ASP A 142 5.33 -3.42 -8.01
C ASP A 142 4.92 -4.64 -7.17
N SER A 143 4.03 -5.47 -7.71
CA SER A 143 3.49 -6.64 -7.01
C SER A 143 3.41 -7.84 -7.96
N PRO A 144 3.68 -9.06 -7.48
CA PRO A 144 4.04 -9.43 -6.10
C PRO A 144 5.46 -9.01 -5.69
N VAL A 145 5.86 -9.35 -4.45
CA VAL A 145 7.23 -9.19 -3.96
C VAL A 145 8.24 -9.77 -4.98
N CYS A 146 9.38 -9.11 -5.15
CA CYS A 146 10.40 -9.42 -6.16
C CYS A 146 10.00 -9.11 -7.62
N SER A 147 9.00 -8.24 -7.81
CA SER A 147 8.68 -7.61 -9.11
C SER A 147 9.22 -6.19 -9.13
N GLY A 148 9.76 -5.71 -10.26
CA GLY A 148 10.29 -4.35 -10.37
C GLY A 148 11.32 -4.03 -9.28
N PHE A 149 11.05 -3.01 -8.46
CA PHE A 149 11.88 -2.63 -7.32
C PHE A 149 11.45 -3.21 -5.98
N SER A 150 10.33 -3.93 -5.91
CA SER A 150 9.92 -4.66 -4.69
C SER A 150 10.89 -5.79 -4.40
N TYR A 151 11.15 -6.06 -3.12
CA TYR A 151 12.16 -7.04 -2.72
C TYR A 151 11.82 -7.73 -1.40
N ALA A 152 12.50 -8.84 -1.13
CA ALA A 152 12.56 -9.48 0.18
C ALA A 152 14.03 -9.67 0.58
N ARG A 153 14.32 -9.58 1.89
CA ARG A 153 15.68 -9.81 2.41
C ARG A 153 16.00 -11.30 2.47
N ASP A 154 15.01 -12.13 2.79
CA ASP A 154 15.07 -13.58 2.61
C ASP A 154 14.52 -13.93 1.21
N PRO A 155 15.28 -14.63 0.34
CA PRO A 155 14.80 -15.08 -0.96
C PRO A 155 13.50 -15.89 -0.92
N LYS A 156 13.21 -16.58 0.20
CA LYS A 156 11.94 -17.30 0.39
C LYS A 156 10.73 -16.36 0.36
N GLY A 157 10.89 -15.07 0.66
CA GLY A 157 9.84 -14.06 0.55
C GLY A 157 9.39 -13.79 -0.89
N CYS A 158 10.15 -14.22 -1.91
CA CYS A 158 9.73 -14.16 -3.30
C CYS A 158 8.79 -15.32 -3.70
N ASP A 159 8.71 -16.39 -2.88
CA ASP A 159 7.89 -17.57 -3.13
C ASP A 159 6.44 -17.32 -2.69
N VAL A 160 5.72 -16.56 -3.51
CA VAL A 160 4.34 -16.17 -3.27
C VAL A 160 3.44 -16.57 -4.44
N GLY A 161 2.21 -16.98 -4.10
CA GLY A 161 1.14 -17.26 -5.03
C GLY A 161 0.03 -16.22 -4.96
N ASP A 162 -1.08 -16.45 -5.66
CA ASP A 162 -2.17 -15.48 -5.80
C ASP A 162 -2.75 -15.04 -4.44
N TYR A 163 -2.92 -15.97 -3.51
CA TYR A 163 -3.47 -15.67 -2.18
C TYR A 163 -2.50 -14.89 -1.30
N SER A 164 -1.25 -15.36 -1.15
CA SER A 164 -0.26 -14.71 -0.29
C SER A 164 0.14 -13.32 -0.81
N SER A 165 0.31 -13.17 -2.12
CA SER A 165 0.55 -11.86 -2.74
C SER A 165 -0.63 -10.90 -2.57
N SER A 166 -1.87 -11.37 -2.74
CA SER A 166 -3.06 -10.53 -2.51
C SER A 166 -3.18 -10.07 -1.05
N LEU A 167 -2.80 -10.92 -0.09
CA LEU A 167 -2.76 -10.54 1.32
C LEU A 167 -1.65 -9.52 1.61
N GLN A 168 -0.48 -9.65 0.98
CA GLN A 168 0.58 -8.64 1.05
C GLN A 168 0.13 -7.29 0.49
N VAL A 169 -0.61 -7.27 -0.63
CA VAL A 169 -1.21 -6.03 -1.18
C VAL A 169 -2.24 -5.43 -0.22
N GLN A 170 -3.06 -6.24 0.45
CA GLN A 170 -3.99 -5.75 1.47
C GLN A 170 -3.24 -5.11 2.66
N ARG A 171 -2.14 -5.73 3.13
CA ARG A 171 -1.28 -5.17 4.17
C ARG A 171 -0.62 -3.87 3.73
N PHE A 172 -0.16 -3.82 2.47
CA PHE A 172 0.36 -2.61 1.83
C PHE A 172 -0.65 -1.48 1.91
N LEU A 173 -1.89 -1.71 1.44
CA LEU A 173 -2.94 -0.67 1.42
C LEU A 173 -3.26 -0.15 2.82
N ASN A 174 -3.36 -1.04 3.82
CA ASN A 174 -3.61 -0.62 5.20
C ASN A 174 -2.53 0.34 5.71
N LYS A 175 -1.25 -0.01 5.51
CA LYS A 175 -0.12 0.83 5.91
C LYS A 175 -0.03 2.11 5.08
N TRP A 176 -0.24 2.02 3.77
CA TRP A 176 -0.19 3.17 2.87
C TRP A 176 -1.26 4.21 3.24
N PHE A 177 -2.51 3.80 3.49
CA PHE A 177 -3.56 4.72 3.94
C PHE A 177 -3.34 5.26 5.36
N THR A 178 -2.62 4.52 6.20
CA THR A 178 -2.21 5.01 7.53
C THR A 178 -1.20 6.15 7.41
N HIS A 179 -0.28 6.07 6.46
CA HIS A 179 0.70 7.13 6.18
C HIS A 179 0.14 8.26 5.29
N HIS A 180 -0.97 8.01 4.60
CA HIS A 180 -1.66 9.00 3.76
C HIS A 180 -3.13 9.20 4.17
N PRO A 181 -3.40 9.64 5.42
CA PRO A 181 -4.75 9.74 5.95
C PRO A 181 -5.66 10.69 5.15
N GLN A 182 -5.08 11.66 4.44
CA GLN A 182 -5.81 12.59 3.57
C GLN A 182 -6.59 11.89 2.44
N TYR A 183 -6.23 10.67 2.05
CA TYR A 183 -6.92 9.91 0.99
C TYR A 183 -8.01 8.94 1.52
N LEU A 184 -8.23 8.90 2.84
CA LEU A 184 -9.24 8.01 3.43
C LEU A 184 -10.66 8.38 2.97
N SER A 185 -10.96 9.66 2.78
CA SER A 185 -12.25 10.15 2.29
C SER A 185 -12.48 9.95 0.79
N ASN A 186 -11.41 9.83 0.00
CA ASN A 186 -11.50 9.73 -1.46
C ASN A 186 -12.21 8.42 -1.87
N PRO A 187 -12.98 8.41 -2.97
CA PRO A 187 -13.33 7.16 -3.64
C PRO A 187 -12.06 6.34 -3.92
N PHE A 188 -12.11 5.01 -3.78
CA PHE A 188 -10.95 4.16 -4.05
C PHE A 188 -11.32 3.01 -4.98
N TYR A 189 -10.44 2.77 -5.95
CA TYR A 189 -10.63 1.79 -7.00
C TYR A 189 -9.46 0.81 -7.09
N LEU A 190 -9.75 -0.41 -7.53
CA LEU A 190 -8.77 -1.45 -7.80
C LEU A 190 -8.82 -1.67 -9.31
N GLY A 191 -7.70 -1.45 -9.98
CA GLY A 191 -7.55 -1.59 -11.42
C GLY A 191 -6.28 -2.34 -11.77
N GLY A 192 -6.22 -2.83 -12.99
CA GLY A 192 -5.06 -3.55 -13.51
C GLY A 192 -5.39 -4.27 -14.81
N ASP A 193 -4.36 -4.79 -15.46
CA ASP A 193 -4.44 -5.48 -16.74
C ASP A 193 -3.99 -6.96 -16.61
N SER A 194 -4.37 -7.77 -17.61
CA SER A 194 -3.86 -9.15 -17.75
C SER A 194 -4.07 -9.99 -16.46
N TYR A 195 -3.01 -10.60 -15.93
CA TYR A 195 -3.05 -11.45 -14.73
C TYR A 195 -3.60 -10.72 -13.49
N ALA A 196 -3.58 -9.38 -13.46
CA ALA A 196 -4.21 -8.59 -12.40
C ALA A 196 -5.72 -8.90 -12.25
N GLY A 197 -6.38 -9.31 -13.33
CA GLY A 197 -7.78 -9.73 -13.31
C GLY A 197 -8.08 -10.91 -12.37
N LYS A 198 -7.08 -11.73 -12.05
CA LYS A 198 -7.19 -12.82 -11.06
C LYS A 198 -6.99 -12.34 -9.62
N VAL A 199 -5.98 -11.51 -9.39
CA VAL A 199 -5.60 -11.08 -8.02
C VAL A 199 -6.46 -9.94 -7.50
N ILE A 200 -6.99 -9.05 -8.37
CA ILE A 200 -7.87 -7.94 -7.95
C ILE A 200 -9.10 -8.43 -7.17
N PRO A 201 -9.85 -9.44 -7.63
CA PRO A 201 -10.96 -10.02 -6.87
C PRO A 201 -10.54 -10.61 -5.51
N LEU A 202 -9.36 -11.24 -5.43
CA LEU A 202 -8.84 -11.78 -4.17
C LEU A 202 -8.50 -10.65 -3.18
N ILE A 203 -7.83 -9.60 -3.65
CA ILE A 203 -7.53 -8.40 -2.87
C ILE A 203 -8.83 -7.77 -2.36
N ALA A 204 -9.82 -7.57 -3.23
CA ALA A 204 -11.12 -7.02 -2.86
C ALA A 204 -11.82 -7.87 -1.78
N THR A 205 -11.68 -9.18 -1.86
CA THR A 205 -12.22 -10.12 -0.85
C THR A 205 -11.52 -9.96 0.50
N TYR A 206 -10.18 -9.91 0.52
CA TYR A 206 -9.44 -9.68 1.78
C TYR A 206 -9.70 -8.29 2.37
N MET A 207 -9.90 -7.30 1.52
CA MET A 207 -10.28 -5.96 1.91
C MET A 207 -11.67 -5.93 2.59
N SER A 208 -12.67 -6.63 2.04
CA SER A 208 -14.02 -6.65 2.62
C SER A 208 -14.12 -7.46 3.93
N GLN A 209 -13.29 -8.50 4.07
CA GLN A 209 -13.26 -9.40 5.23
C GLN A 209 -12.37 -8.92 6.39
N GLY A 210 -11.56 -7.88 6.20
CA GLY A 210 -10.56 -7.44 7.18
C GLY A 210 -11.14 -6.99 8.55
N ASN A 211 -10.49 -7.42 9.63
CA ASN A 211 -10.91 -7.25 11.04
C ASN A 211 -10.64 -5.86 11.66
N PHE A 212 -10.05 -4.89 10.95
CA PHE A 212 -9.86 -3.54 11.51
C PHE A 212 -11.09 -2.69 11.25
N LEU A 213 -11.92 -2.49 12.28
CA LEU A 213 -13.22 -1.79 12.20
C LEU A 213 -13.17 -0.43 11.49
N PHE A 214 -12.08 0.33 11.67
CA PHE A 214 -11.84 1.63 11.02
C PHE A 214 -11.66 1.50 9.50
N LEU A 215 -10.81 0.57 9.06
CA LEU A 215 -10.57 0.32 7.64
C LEU A 215 -11.71 -0.47 7.01
N ARG A 216 -12.40 -1.35 7.74
CA ARG A 216 -13.56 -2.09 7.22
C ARG A 216 -14.67 -1.15 6.76
N GLN A 217 -14.98 -0.09 7.51
CA GLN A 217 -15.99 0.91 7.08
C GLN A 217 -15.51 1.74 5.89
N VAL A 218 -14.24 2.17 5.89
CA VAL A 218 -13.63 2.94 4.80
C VAL A 218 -13.57 2.11 3.52
N VAL A 219 -13.15 0.86 3.62
CA VAL A 219 -13.02 -0.11 2.54
C VAL A 219 -14.38 -0.53 2.00
N GLN A 220 -15.37 -0.81 2.86
CA GLN A 220 -16.72 -1.15 2.41
C GLN A 220 -17.35 -0.01 1.60
N ARG A 221 -17.25 1.24 2.09
CA ARG A 221 -17.71 2.43 1.35
C ARG A 221 -16.94 2.62 0.03
N LYS A 222 -15.66 2.29 0.00
CA LYS A 222 -14.83 2.35 -1.20
C LYS A 222 -15.22 1.26 -2.22
N LEU A 223 -15.46 0.02 -1.78
CA LEU A 223 -15.90 -1.10 -2.63
C LEU A 223 -17.31 -0.87 -3.22
N GLU A 224 -18.22 -0.23 -2.49
CA GLU A 224 -19.53 0.16 -3.03
C GLU A 224 -19.40 1.14 -4.21
N LYS A 225 -18.46 2.09 -4.12
CA LYS A 225 -18.19 3.06 -5.19
C LYS A 225 -17.56 2.43 -6.44
N GLN A 226 -16.87 1.29 -6.32
CA GLN A 226 -16.26 0.54 -7.45
C GLN A 226 -17.24 0.28 -8.58
N THR A 227 -18.48 -0.09 -8.23
CA THR A 227 -19.50 -0.49 -9.22
C THR A 227 -19.89 0.64 -10.17
N HIS A 228 -19.69 1.90 -9.77
CA HIS A 228 -20.02 3.08 -10.58
C HIS A 228 -18.87 3.52 -11.51
N PHE A 229 -17.61 3.26 -11.15
CA PHE A 229 -16.44 3.67 -11.96
C PHE A 229 -16.30 2.85 -13.24
N PHE A 230 -16.68 1.58 -13.21
CA PHE A 230 -16.68 0.73 -14.41
C PHE A 230 -17.66 1.19 -15.51
N LYS A 231 -18.59 2.11 -15.20
CA LYS A 231 -19.44 2.76 -16.22
C LYS A 231 -18.76 3.96 -16.91
N PHE A 232 -17.62 4.43 -16.40
CA PHE A 232 -17.02 5.72 -16.76
C PHE A 232 -15.86 5.63 -17.78
N LEU A 233 -15.42 4.43 -18.17
CA LEU A 233 -14.27 4.23 -19.07
C LEU A 233 -14.70 3.48 -20.35
N PRO A 234 -15.06 4.19 -21.44
CA PRO A 234 -15.57 3.56 -22.66
C PRO A 234 -14.52 2.76 -23.45
N SER A 235 -13.22 2.97 -23.19
CA SER A 235 -12.17 2.53 -24.13
C SER A 235 -11.61 1.12 -23.93
N HIS A 236 -11.86 0.39 -22.82
CA HIS A 236 -11.34 -0.99 -22.61
C HIS A 236 -12.43 -1.98 -22.16
N GLN A 237 -13.52 -2.05 -22.93
CA GLN A 237 -14.79 -2.70 -22.57
C GLN A 237 -14.68 -4.17 -22.12
N ALA A 238 -13.76 -4.97 -22.69
CA ALA A 238 -13.67 -6.41 -22.42
C ALA A 238 -13.10 -6.76 -21.02
N LEU A 239 -12.02 -6.10 -20.58
CA LEU A 239 -11.43 -6.32 -19.26
C LEU A 239 -12.34 -5.79 -18.13
N PHE A 240 -13.09 -4.72 -18.40
CA PHE A 240 -14.01 -4.12 -17.43
C PHE A 240 -15.30 -4.92 -17.23
N GLN A 241 -15.80 -5.58 -18.28
CA GLN A 241 -17.00 -6.43 -18.16
C GLN A 241 -16.75 -7.58 -17.17
N PHE A 242 -15.58 -8.22 -17.22
CA PHE A 242 -15.19 -9.27 -16.29
C PHE A 242 -15.17 -8.78 -14.83
N ALA A 243 -14.48 -7.66 -14.55
CA ALA A 243 -14.41 -7.10 -13.20
C ALA A 243 -15.80 -6.66 -12.66
N SER A 244 -16.65 -6.11 -13.53
CA SER A 244 -18.02 -5.69 -13.16
C SER A 244 -18.93 -6.89 -12.81
N THR A 245 -18.83 -7.98 -13.57
CA THR A 245 -19.57 -9.23 -13.32
C THR A 245 -19.08 -9.91 -12.04
N MET A 246 -17.77 -9.97 -11.83
CA MET A 246 -17.16 -10.49 -10.59
C MET A 246 -17.66 -9.72 -9.35
N LEU A 247 -17.70 -8.39 -9.40
CA LEU A 247 -18.16 -7.56 -8.29
C LEU A 247 -19.67 -7.73 -8.02
N GLN A 248 -20.48 -7.93 -9.07
CA GLN A 248 -21.90 -8.23 -8.92
C GLN A 248 -22.14 -9.60 -8.26
N GLU A 249 -21.35 -10.61 -8.60
CA GLU A 249 -21.46 -11.94 -7.99
C GLU A 249 -20.96 -11.98 -6.54
N LEU A 250 -19.89 -11.24 -6.22
CA LEU A 250 -19.43 -11.08 -4.83
C LEU A 250 -20.49 -10.40 -3.94
N LYS A 251 -21.29 -9.46 -4.48
CA LYS A 251 -22.41 -8.84 -3.76
C LYS A 251 -23.58 -9.80 -3.51
N LYS A 252 -23.73 -10.86 -4.31
CA LYS A 252 -24.79 -11.87 -4.17
C LYS A 252 -24.45 -12.96 -3.15
N GLY A 253 -23.26 -12.93 -2.55
CA GLY A 253 -22.82 -13.96 -1.60
C GLY A 253 -22.47 -15.29 -2.25
N THR A 254 -22.25 -15.31 -3.57
CA THR A 254 -21.96 -16.52 -4.33
C THR A 254 -20.55 -17.04 -4.02
N SER A 255 -20.41 -18.34 -3.77
CA SER A 255 -19.11 -18.98 -3.48
C SER A 255 -18.11 -18.82 -4.63
N LEU A 256 -16.87 -18.45 -4.31
CA LEU A 256 -15.74 -18.30 -5.25
C LEU A 256 -15.49 -19.55 -6.12
N SER A 257 -15.86 -20.74 -5.62
CA SER A 257 -15.73 -22.01 -6.36
C SER A 257 -16.64 -22.12 -7.59
N LEU A 258 -17.79 -21.43 -7.59
CA LEU A 258 -18.71 -21.38 -8.73
C LEU A 258 -18.21 -20.41 -9.81
N ILE A 259 -17.63 -19.30 -9.36
CA ILE A 259 -17.20 -18.18 -10.20
C ILE A 259 -15.94 -18.55 -11.01
N SER A 260 -15.01 -19.32 -10.42
CA SER A 260 -13.82 -19.81 -11.12
C SER A 260 -14.13 -20.73 -12.31
N ARG A 261 -15.30 -21.38 -12.36
CA ARG A 261 -15.70 -22.25 -13.48
C ARG A 261 -16.20 -21.47 -14.69
N GLN A 262 -16.69 -20.25 -14.51
CA GLN A 262 -17.19 -19.40 -15.60
C GLN A 262 -16.08 -18.57 -16.26
N ALA A 263 -14.92 -18.41 -15.63
CA ALA A 263 -13.79 -17.65 -16.16
C ALA A 263 -12.86 -18.45 -17.12
N ILE A 264 -13.17 -19.72 -17.39
CA ILE A 264 -12.37 -20.64 -18.24
C ILE A 264 -13.05 -20.92 -19.60
N LEU A 265 -14.15 -20.21 -19.92
CA LEU A 265 -14.78 -20.20 -21.24
C LEU A 265 -14.82 -18.77 -21.78
#